data_AF-A0A7V4UXG8-F1
#
_entry.id   AF-A0A7V4UXG8-F1
#
_cell.length_a   1.000
_cell.length_b   1.000
_cell.length_c   1.000
_cell.angle_alpha   90.00
_cell.angle_beta   90.00
_cell.angle_gamma   90.00
#
_symmetry.space_group_name_H-M   'P 1'
#
loop_
_entity.id
_entity.type
_entity.pdbx_description
1 polymer ?
#
loop_
_entity_poly.entity_id
_entity_poly.type
_entity_poly.pdbx_seq_one_letter_code
_entity_poly.pdbx_strand_id
1 'polypeptide(L)' 'MTALLSAENLVKQFTVRGGLLAEKRQLTAVAGLDLELLPGETLGLAGESGCGK' A
#
# COMPACT_ATOMS: atom_id res chain seq x y z
N MET A 1 -8.72 24.24 0.99
CA MET A 1 -9.11 23.23 1.99
C MET A 1 -7.91 22.34 2.21
N THR A 2 -7.58 22.00 3.45
CA THR A 2 -6.38 21.19 3.75
C THR A 2 -6.80 19.73 3.92
N ALA A 3 -6.10 18.81 3.25
CA ALA A 3 -6.34 17.39 3.42
C ALA A 3 -6.07 16.96 4.88
N LEU A 4 -6.91 16.08 5.42
CA LEU A 4 -6.71 15.49 6.75
C LEU A 4 -5.66 14.39 6.72
N LEU A 5 -5.65 13.62 5.62
CA LEU A 5 -4.61 12.64 5.30
C LEU A 5 -4.18 12.89 3.86
N SER A 6 -2.87 12.90 3.64
CA SER A 6 -2.27 12.86 2.31
C SER A 6 -1.15 11.84 2.26
N ALA A 7 -1.05 11.15 1.14
CA ALA A 7 0.06 10.28 0.79
C ALA A 7 0.45 10.62 -0.64
N GLU A 8 1.74 10.85 -0.87
CA GLU A 8 2.31 11.14 -2.18
C GLU A 8 3.32 10.05 -2.52
N ASN A 9 3.20 9.47 -3.71
CA ASN A 9 4.04 8.42 -4.25
C ASN A 9 4.31 7.29 -3.24
N LEU A 10 3.26 6.83 -2.54
CA LEU A 10 3.40 5.82 -1.51
C LEU A 10 3.82 4.49 -2.14
N VAL A 11 4.99 3.99 -1.74
CA VAL A 11 5.50 2.68 -2.13
C VAL A 11 5.65 1.81 -0.89
N LYS A 12 5.12 0.59 -0.96
CA LYS A 12 5.31 -0.42 0.09
C LYS A 12 5.91 -1.68 -0.50
N GLN A 13 7.10 -2.03 -0.02
CA GLN A 13 7.79 -3.28 -0.36
C GLN A 13 7.96 -4.14 0.89
N PHE A 14 7.80 -5.44 0.72
CA PHE A 14 8.06 -6.46 1.72
C PHE A 14 9.18 -7.37 1.23
N THR A 15 10.15 -7.65 2.09
CA THR A 15 11.10 -8.73 1.84
C THR A 15 10.46 -10.02 2.29
N VAL A 16 10.15 -10.91 1.35
CA VAL A 16 9.57 -12.21 1.64
C VAL A 16 10.61 -13.30 1.41
N ARG A 17 10.71 -14.24 2.35
CA ARG A 17 11.57 -15.42 2.22
C ARG A 17 10.71 -16.62 1.89
N GLY A 18 11.20 -17.47 0.99
CA GLY A 18 10.66 -18.82 0.84
C GLY A 18 11.12 -19.75 1.98
N GLY A 19 11.08 -21.06 1.74
CA GLY A 19 11.55 -22.08 2.69
C GLY A 19 13.00 -21.90 3.14
N LEU A 20 13.50 -22.82 3.98
CA LEU A 20 14.76 -22.68 4.72
C LEU A 20 15.98 -22.30 3.85
N LEU A 21 16.04 -22.73 2.59
CA LEU A 21 17.14 -22.48 1.65
C LEU A 21 16.81 -21.47 0.54
N ALA A 22 15.63 -20.87 0.53
CA ALA A 22 15.23 -19.97 -0.55
C ALA A 22 15.83 -18.57 -0.39
N GLU A 23 16.20 -17.97 -1.53
CA GLU A 23 16.61 -16.57 -1.58
C GLU A 23 15.48 -15.62 -1.20
N LYS A 24 15.86 -14.46 -0.64
CA LYS A 24 14.91 -13.41 -0.30
C LYS A 24 14.46 -12.73 -1.60
N ARG A 25 13.15 -12.59 -1.78
CA ARG A 25 12.56 -11.82 -2.89
C ARG A 25 11.87 -10.58 -2.35
N GLN A 26 11.85 -9.52 -3.15
CA GLN A 26 11.05 -8.34 -2.84
C GLN A 26 9.65 -8.47 -3.45
N LEU A 27 8.64 -8.12 -2.67
CA LEU A 27 7.25 -8.01 -3.10
C LEU A 27 6.81 -6.56 -2.94
N THR A 28 6.49 -5.90 -4.04
CA THR A 28 5.86 -4.57 -4.02
C THR A 28 4.35 -4.76 -3.80
N ALA A 29 3.85 -4.31 -2.65
CA ALA A 29 2.44 -4.34 -2.29
C ALA A 29 1.69 -3.06 -2.70
N VAL A 30 2.37 -1.90 -2.64
CA VAL A 30 1.85 -0.62 -3.13
C VAL A 30 2.91 0.00 -4.02
N ALA A 31 2.53 0.42 -5.23
CA ALA A 31 3.45 0.87 -6.27
C ALA A 31 3.16 2.31 -6.71
N GLY A 32 3.45 3.28 -5.84
CA GLY A 32 3.32 4.70 -6.14
C GLY A 32 1.87 5.17 -6.11
N LEU A 33 1.27 5.14 -4.92
CA LEU A 33 -0.11 5.61 -4.70
C LEU A 33 -0.11 7.06 -4.21
N ASP A 34 -0.85 7.91 -4.92
CA ASP A 34 -1.26 9.23 -4.44
C ASP A 34 -2.68 9.14 -3.87
N LEU A 35 -2.88 9.61 -2.64
CA LEU A 35 -4.17 9.56 -1.94
C LEU A 35 -4.33 10.80 -1.06
N GLU A 36 -5.48 11.44 -1.15
CA GLU A 36 -5.92 12.47 -0.19
C GLU A 36 -7.26 12.06 0.42
N LEU A 37 -7.45 12.41 1.69
CA LEU A 37 -8.74 12.30 2.38
C LEU A 37 -9.02 13.61 3.10
N LEU A 38 -10.14 14.24 2.77
CA LEU A 38 -10.55 15.51 3.36
C LEU A 38 -11.32 15.29 4.67
N PRO A 39 -11.37 16.29 5.57
CA PRO A 39 -12.19 16.21 6.77
C PRO A 39 -13.66 15.94 6.46
N GLY A 40 -14.23 14.90 7.08
CA GLY A 40 -15.64 14.53 6.92
C GLY A 40 -15.93 13.52 5.79
N GLU A 41 -14.92 13.16 4.99
CA GLU A 41 -15.06 12.10 3.98
C GLU A 41 -14.96 10.70 4.59
N THR A 42 -15.66 9.75 4.00
CA THR A 42 -15.52 8.32 4.30
C THR A 42 -14.91 7.62 3.09
N LEU A 43 -13.74 6.99 3.29
CA LEU A 43 -13.05 6.22 2.25
C LEU A 43 -13.28 4.72 2.44
N GLY A 44 -13.75 4.06 1.39
CA GLY A 44 -13.81 2.60 1.31
C GLY A 44 -12.74 2.05 0.37
N LEU A 45 -11.94 1.09 0.83
CA LEU A 45 -10.94 0.39 0.01
C LEU A 45 -11.45 -1.01 -0.34
N ALA A 46 -11.73 -1.25 -1.62
CA ALA A 46 -12.26 -2.52 -2.13
C ALA A 46 -11.32 -3.15 -3.17
N GLY A 47 -11.28 -4.48 -3.22
CA GLY A 47 -10.42 -5.25 -4.14
C GLY A 47 -10.19 -6.68 -3.67
N GLU A 48 -9.57 -7.50 -4.52
CA GLU A 48 -9.35 -8.93 -4.26
C GLU A 48 -8.44 -9.19 -3.05
N SER A 49 -8.49 -10.41 -2.53
CA SER A 49 -7.62 -10.84 -1.43
C SER A 49 -6.15 -10.76 -1.86
N GLY A 50 -5.31 -10.10 -1.05
CA GLY A 50 -3.86 -10.00 -1.30
C GLY A 50 -3.42 -8.90 -2.28
N CYS A 51 -4.31 -8.03 -2.76
CA CYS A 51 -3.96 -7.00 -3.74
C CYS A 51 -3.25 -5.75 -3.18
N GLY A 52 -3.02 -5.66 -1.86
CA GLY A 52 -2.27 -4.55 -1.27
C GLY A 52 -3.08 -3.30 -0.90
N LYS A 53 -4.39 -3.46 -0.67
CA LYS A 53 -5.22 -2.48 0.07
C LYS A 53 -4.72 -2.36 1.50
#